data_AF-A0A653DJB2-F1
#
_entry.id   AF-A0A653DJB2-F1
#
_cell.length_a   1.000
_cell.length_b   1.000
_cell.length_c   1.000
_cell.angle_alpha   90.00
_cell.angle_beta   90.00
_cell.angle_gamma   90.00
#
_symmetry.space_group_name_H-M   'P 1'
#
loop_
_entity.id
_entity.type
_entity.pdbx_description
1 polymer ?
#
loop_
_entity_poly.entity_id
_entity_poly.type
_entity_poly.pdbx_seq_one_letter_code
_entity_poly.pdbx_strand_id
1 'polypeptide(L)'
;MIFDFSSVVQWLILLQISTRWPKFVREWCRVETRMRNYKFYGNLKRKIFVITFGILAFAAVEHCLVNFNSLSKCLKSTDSIQEGLKFYFTSSNFAKIFTFISYSLWKGFLLEFVSLQKAFLWTYSDIFIMIIGVSLQYRFHQIKEQVDIMIESKIKNENTWLSVRKDYLLLVRLCKKTNDTVSTLILGSFTINMYFVLKQMFKSLMRIENTVDRVYFYMSFGLLIIRLGFVIIFGSAANEEWKDIGFLLHSVPTEIHNVEVDKFIDNTSFEIALSGKQFFVIKRDLILKIAGTIVTYELVIIQLNTDELKSA
;
A
#
# COMPACT_ATOMS: atom_id res chain seq x y z
N MET A 1 -7.41 -8.00 -19.26
CA MET A 1 -7.71 -9.31 -18.66
C MET A 1 -7.20 -9.40 -17.22
N ILE A 2 -5.88 -9.41 -16.96
CA ILE A 2 -5.37 -9.48 -15.57
C ILE A 2 -5.83 -8.27 -14.75
N PHE A 3 -5.75 -7.06 -15.29
CA PHE A 3 -6.25 -5.87 -14.61
C PHE A 3 -7.76 -5.95 -14.32
N ASP A 4 -8.57 -6.33 -15.31
CA ASP A 4 -10.03 -6.47 -15.15
C ASP A 4 -10.40 -7.50 -14.08
N PHE A 5 -9.75 -8.67 -14.13
CA PHE A 5 -9.92 -9.72 -13.13
C PHE A 5 -9.51 -9.23 -11.74
N SER A 6 -8.35 -8.57 -11.63
CA SER A 6 -7.86 -8.04 -10.36
C SER A 6 -8.80 -6.99 -9.76
N SER A 7 -9.44 -6.15 -10.59
CA SER A 7 -10.41 -5.16 -10.11
C SER A 7 -11.68 -5.81 -9.57
N VAL A 8 -12.18 -6.87 -10.22
CA VAL A 8 -13.32 -7.64 -9.70
C VAL A 8 -12.97 -8.27 -8.36
N VAL A 9 -11.79 -8.90 -8.24
CA VAL A 9 -11.32 -9.50 -6.98
C VAL A 9 -11.18 -8.44 -5.88
N GLN A 10 -10.57 -7.28 -6.17
CA GLN A 10 -10.46 -6.17 -5.21
C GLN A 10 -11.83 -5.67 -4.76
N TRP A 11 -12.78 -5.52 -5.68
CA TRP A 11 -14.14 -5.09 -5.36
C TRP A 11 -14.83 -6.08 -4.42
N LEU A 12 -14.73 -7.38 -4.69
CA LEU A 12 -15.27 -8.42 -3.80
C LEU A 12 -14.62 -8.40 -2.42
N ILE A 13 -13.31 -8.21 -2.33
CA ILE A 13 -12.60 -8.08 -1.05
C ILE A 13 -13.09 -6.86 -0.28
N LEU A 14 -13.27 -5.71 -0.93
CA LEU A 14 -13.76 -4.49 -0.28
C LEU A 14 -15.22 -4.62 0.18
N LEU A 15 -16.06 -5.32 -0.57
CA LEU A 15 -17.40 -5.70 -0.10
C LEU A 15 -17.34 -6.62 1.12
N GLN A 16 -16.44 -7.60 1.14
CA GLN A 16 -16.26 -8.45 2.30
C GLN A 16 -15.82 -7.62 3.53
N ILE A 17 -14.92 -6.65 3.35
CA ILE A 17 -14.48 -5.75 4.41
C ILE A 17 -15.66 -4.89 4.90
N SER A 18 -16.48 -4.34 4.00
CA SER A 18 -17.59 -3.45 4.37
C SER A 18 -18.59 -4.15 5.30
N THR A 19 -18.88 -5.43 5.08
CA THR A 19 -19.77 -6.21 5.97
C THR A 19 -19.21 -6.39 7.39
N ARG A 20 -17.88 -6.43 7.54
CA ARG A 20 -17.19 -6.60 8.83
C ARG A 20 -16.82 -5.26 9.48
N TRP A 21 -16.86 -4.18 8.71
CA TRP A 21 -16.40 -2.85 9.09
C TRP A 21 -17.06 -2.29 10.36
N PRO A 22 -18.39 -2.39 10.56
CA PRO A 22 -19.01 -1.83 11.77
C PRO A 22 -18.48 -2.46 13.07
N LYS A 23 -18.23 -3.78 13.06
CA LYS A 23 -17.67 -4.49 14.21
C LYS A 23 -16.21 -4.07 14.44
N PHE A 24 -15.43 -3.94 13.36
CA PHE A 24 -14.04 -3.48 13.43
C PHE A 24 -13.93 -2.07 14.01
N VAL A 25 -14.72 -1.11 13.50
CA VAL A 25 -14.71 0.28 13.98
C VAL A 25 -15.11 0.38 15.44
N ARG A 26 -16.06 -0.44 15.91
CA ARG A 26 -16.43 -0.46 17.33
C ARG A 26 -15.27 -0.84 18.25
N GLU A 27 -14.50 -1.87 17.89
CA GLU A 27 -13.30 -2.25 18.65
C GLU A 27 -12.23 -1.15 18.58
N TRP A 28 -12.07 -0.51 17.42
CA TRP A 28 -11.16 0.62 17.28
C TRP A 28 -11.54 1.79 18.19
N CYS A 29 -12.82 2.20 18.19
CA CYS A 29 -13.34 3.26 19.04
C CYS A 29 -13.19 2.94 20.53
N ARG A 30 -13.32 1.67 20.93
CA ARG A 30 -13.09 1.23 22.30
C ARG A 30 -11.65 1.50 22.75
N VAL A 31 -10.67 1.18 21.89
CA VAL A 31 -9.25 1.46 22.17
C VAL A 31 -8.98 2.95 22.21
N GLU A 32 -9.52 3.71 21.26
CA GLU A 32 -9.40 5.17 21.23
C GLU A 32 -9.98 5.84 22.48
N THR A 33 -11.15 5.41 22.94
CA THR A 33 -11.79 5.93 24.16
C THR A 33 -10.95 5.61 25.40
N ARG A 34 -10.37 4.39 25.45
CA ARG A 34 -9.49 3.97 26.55
C ARG A 34 -8.22 4.82 26.61
N MET A 35 -7.66 5.15 25.45
CA MET A 35 -6.42 5.91 25.31
C MET A 35 -6.64 7.43 25.19
N ARG A 36 -7.82 7.96 25.52
CA ARG A 36 -8.15 9.38 25.34
C ARG A 36 -7.25 10.36 26.10
N ASN A 37 -6.63 9.89 27.19
CA ASN A 37 -5.77 10.72 28.06
C ASN A 37 -4.30 10.73 27.61
N TYR A 38 -3.92 9.92 26.62
CA TYR A 38 -2.57 9.95 26.06
C TYR A 38 -2.40 11.25 25.26
N LYS A 39 -1.18 11.79 25.28
CA LYS A 39 -0.85 13.01 24.54
C LYS A 39 -1.12 12.83 23.05
N PHE A 40 -1.67 13.86 22.41
CA PHE A 40 -1.81 13.90 20.97
C PHE A 40 -0.48 14.31 20.35
N TYR A 41 0.09 13.46 19.49
CA TYR A 41 1.31 13.80 18.77
C TYR A 41 1.05 14.14 17.29
N GLY A 42 1.45 15.33 16.87
CA GLY A 42 1.26 15.79 15.50
C GLY A 42 -0.22 15.83 15.08
N ASN A 43 -0.45 15.98 13.77
CA ASN A 43 -1.80 16.10 13.23
C ASN A 43 -2.13 14.90 12.33
N LEU A 44 -2.66 13.83 12.95
CA LEU A 44 -3.06 12.61 12.25
C LEU A 44 -4.07 12.90 11.14
N LYS A 45 -5.04 13.79 11.38
CA LYS A 45 -6.04 14.20 10.38
C LYS A 45 -5.36 14.81 9.15
N ARG A 46 -4.40 15.74 9.35
CA ARG A 46 -3.61 16.32 8.27
C ARG A 46 -2.79 15.26 7.54
N LYS A 47 -2.16 14.32 8.26
CA LYS A 47 -1.36 13.24 7.66
C LYS A 47 -2.23 12.33 6.77
N ILE A 48 -3.40 11.91 7.25
CA ILE A 48 -4.37 11.12 6.47
C ILE A 48 -4.82 11.90 5.23
N PHE A 49 -5.13 13.19 5.38
CA PHE A 49 -5.54 14.04 4.26
C PHE A 49 -4.43 14.13 3.19
N VAL A 50 -3.20 14.43 3.60
CA VAL A 50 -2.05 14.55 2.68
C VAL A 50 -1.78 13.23 1.96
N ILE A 51 -1.80 12.09 2.66
CA ILE A 51 -1.61 10.76 2.04
C ILE A 51 -2.71 10.50 1.02
N THR A 52 -3.98 10.71 1.40
CA THR A 52 -5.14 10.41 0.55
C THR A 52 -5.13 11.26 -0.71
N PHE A 53 -5.11 12.59 -0.56
CA PHE A 53 -5.19 13.51 -1.70
C PHE A 53 -3.91 13.51 -2.53
N GLY A 54 -2.74 13.40 -1.88
CA GLY A 54 -1.46 13.35 -2.59
C GLY A 54 -1.38 12.13 -3.51
N ILE A 55 -1.73 10.94 -3.02
CA ILE A 55 -1.63 9.70 -3.79
C ILE A 55 -2.75 9.60 -4.85
N LEU A 56 -3.96 10.08 -4.54
CA LEU A 56 -5.02 10.17 -5.55
C LEU A 56 -4.65 11.12 -6.70
N ALA A 57 -4.09 12.30 -6.39
CA ALA A 57 -3.62 13.23 -7.41
C ALA A 57 -2.52 12.59 -8.27
N PHE A 58 -1.59 11.89 -7.64
CA PHE A 58 -0.51 11.18 -8.32
C PHE A 58 -1.04 10.09 -9.26
N ALA A 59 -2.01 9.29 -8.82
CA ALA A 59 -2.66 8.27 -9.65
C ALA A 59 -3.50 8.88 -10.80
N ALA A 60 -4.15 10.02 -10.56
CA ALA A 60 -4.89 10.73 -11.60
C ALA A 60 -3.95 11.24 -12.70
N VAL A 61 -2.80 11.81 -12.32
CA VAL A 61 -1.77 12.24 -13.27
C VAL A 61 -1.26 11.05 -14.08
N GLU A 62 -0.95 9.93 -13.44
CA GLU A 62 -0.55 8.70 -14.13
C GLU A 62 -1.58 8.26 -15.16
N HIS A 63 -2.84 8.14 -14.75
CA HIS A 63 -3.93 7.68 -15.62
C HIS A 63 -4.14 8.61 -16.82
N CYS A 64 -4.18 9.92 -16.57
CA CYS A 64 -4.32 10.93 -17.63
C CYS A 64 -3.15 10.86 -18.62
N LEU A 65 -1.92 10.71 -18.13
CA LEU A 65 -0.72 10.73 -18.94
C LEU A 65 -0.59 9.49 -19.84
N VAL A 66 -0.92 8.30 -19.33
CA VAL A 66 -0.94 7.05 -20.11
C VAL A 66 -2.02 7.08 -21.20
N ASN A 67 -3.23 7.52 -20.86
CA ASN A 67 -4.34 7.58 -21.81
C ASN A 67 -4.14 8.69 -22.84
N PHE A 68 -3.63 9.86 -22.43
CA PHE A 68 -3.31 10.95 -23.34
C PHE A 68 -2.24 10.56 -24.36
N ASN A 69 -1.16 9.89 -23.92
CA ASN A 69 -0.14 9.41 -24.85
C ASN A 69 -0.74 8.43 -25.88
N SER A 70 -1.59 7.51 -25.43
CA SER A 70 -2.24 6.52 -26.29
C SER A 70 -3.22 7.18 -27.28
N LEU A 71 -4.02 8.14 -26.82
CA LEU A 71 -4.95 8.90 -27.65
C LEU A 71 -4.21 9.78 -28.67
N SER A 72 -3.15 10.48 -28.25
CA SER A 72 -2.34 11.35 -29.10
C SER A 72 -1.74 10.59 -30.28
N LYS A 73 -1.27 9.37 -30.07
CA LYS A 73 -0.80 8.50 -31.16
C LYS A 73 -1.90 8.13 -32.14
N CYS A 74 -3.05 7.71 -31.62
CA CYS A 74 -4.18 7.31 -32.45
C CYS A 74 -4.68 8.47 -33.32
N LEU A 75 -4.76 9.67 -32.75
CA LEU A 75 -5.16 10.88 -33.48
C LEU A 75 -4.13 11.29 -34.54
N LYS A 76 -2.83 11.17 -34.26
CA LYS A 76 -1.77 11.47 -35.24
C LYS A 76 -1.70 10.46 -36.40
N SER A 77 -2.19 9.24 -36.18
CA SER A 77 -2.21 8.19 -37.20
C SER A 77 -3.44 8.21 -38.12
N THR A 78 -4.35 9.17 -37.94
CA THR A 78 -5.63 9.24 -38.67
C THR A 78 -5.95 10.66 -39.10
N ASP A 79 -6.63 10.82 -40.23
CA ASP A 79 -6.98 12.14 -40.78
C ASP A 79 -8.19 12.81 -40.09
N SER A 80 -9.00 12.03 -39.37
CA SER A 80 -10.20 12.51 -38.68
C SER A 80 -10.18 12.18 -37.18
N ILE A 81 -10.64 13.13 -36.35
CA ILE A 81 -10.80 12.95 -34.89
C ILE A 81 -11.72 11.76 -34.59
N GLN A 82 -12.78 11.57 -35.37
CA GLN A 82 -13.74 10.49 -35.15
C GLN A 82 -13.12 9.12 -35.43
N GLU A 83 -12.26 9.03 -36.45
CA GLU A 83 -11.53 7.81 -36.77
C GLU A 83 -10.44 7.52 -35.74
N GLY A 84 -9.71 8.54 -35.29
CA GLY A 84 -8.72 8.41 -34.22
C GLY A 84 -9.34 7.97 -32.90
N LEU A 85 -10.52 8.48 -32.53
CA LEU A 85 -11.27 8.03 -31.35
C LEU A 85 -11.77 6.59 -31.51
N LYS A 86 -12.28 6.22 -32.69
CA LYS A 86 -12.65 4.83 -32.98
C LYS A 86 -11.44 3.92 -32.81
N PHE A 87 -10.30 4.26 -33.42
CA PHE A 87 -9.07 3.49 -33.34
C PHE A 87 -8.53 3.38 -31.90
N TYR A 88 -8.57 4.47 -31.12
CA TYR A 88 -8.23 4.45 -29.70
C TYR A 88 -9.05 3.42 -28.91
N PHE A 89 -10.37 3.43 -29.08
CA PHE A 89 -11.26 2.52 -28.35
C PHE A 89 -11.18 1.08 -28.87
N THR A 90 -11.20 0.86 -30.19
CA THR A 90 -11.32 -0.47 -30.79
C THR A 90 -10.01 -1.17 -31.02
N SER A 91 -8.89 -0.46 -31.11
CA SER A 91 -7.59 -1.06 -31.46
C SER A 91 -6.57 -0.96 -30.34
N SER A 92 -6.63 0.09 -29.51
CA SER A 92 -5.66 0.32 -28.44
C SER A 92 -6.14 -0.19 -27.07
N ASN A 93 -7.23 0.37 -26.53
CA ASN A 93 -7.59 0.15 -25.11
C ASN A 93 -8.62 -0.97 -24.87
N PHE A 94 -9.60 -1.14 -25.76
CA PHE A 94 -10.73 -2.07 -25.54
C PHE A 94 -10.95 -3.04 -26.70
N ALA A 95 -9.89 -3.34 -27.45
CA ALA A 95 -9.97 -4.21 -28.63
C ALA A 95 -10.69 -5.54 -28.35
N LYS A 96 -10.34 -6.21 -27.25
CA LYS A 96 -10.95 -7.48 -26.84
C LYS A 96 -12.44 -7.40 -26.49
N ILE A 97 -12.96 -6.22 -26.17
CA ILE A 97 -14.38 -6.05 -25.84
C ILE A 97 -15.14 -5.78 -27.14
N PHE A 98 -14.61 -4.91 -28.00
CA PHE A 98 -15.21 -4.59 -29.30
C PHE A 98 -15.11 -5.72 -30.34
N THR A 99 -14.41 -6.82 -30.06
CA THR A 99 -14.57 -8.06 -30.83
C THR A 99 -15.92 -8.74 -30.60
N PHE A 100 -16.55 -8.53 -29.44
CA PHE A 100 -17.84 -9.13 -29.08
C PHE A 100 -19.02 -8.18 -29.23
N ILE A 101 -18.78 -6.86 -29.13
CA ILE A 101 -19.82 -5.84 -29.23
C ILE A 101 -19.53 -4.85 -30.37
N SER A 102 -20.59 -4.41 -31.05
CA SER A 102 -20.46 -3.36 -32.07
C SER A 102 -20.01 -2.03 -31.46
N TYR A 103 -19.08 -1.37 -32.15
CA TYR A 103 -18.59 -0.06 -31.75
C TYR A 103 -19.68 1.01 -31.85
N SER A 104 -19.76 1.84 -30.82
CA SER A 104 -20.48 3.10 -30.81
C SER A 104 -19.78 4.03 -29.83
N LEU A 105 -19.70 5.32 -30.15
CA LEU A 105 -18.89 6.28 -29.40
C LEU A 105 -19.20 6.30 -27.88
N TRP A 106 -20.48 6.27 -27.51
CA TRP A 106 -20.89 6.28 -26.10
C TRP A 106 -20.42 5.03 -25.32
N LYS A 107 -20.33 3.85 -25.98
CA LYS A 107 -19.79 2.63 -25.35
C LYS A 107 -18.29 2.78 -25.08
N GLY A 108 -17.57 3.46 -25.97
CA GLY A 108 -16.16 3.79 -25.76
C GLY A 108 -15.96 4.64 -24.50
N PHE A 109 -16.72 5.72 -24.37
CA PHE A 109 -16.68 6.58 -23.17
C PHE A 109 -17.12 5.86 -21.90
N LEU A 110 -18.13 4.99 -21.97
CA LEU A 110 -18.54 4.17 -20.83
C LEU A 110 -17.42 3.23 -20.37
N LEU A 111 -16.73 2.56 -21.30
CA LEU A 111 -15.60 1.69 -20.98
C LEU A 111 -14.41 2.47 -20.41
N GLU A 112 -14.15 3.67 -20.93
CA GLU A 112 -13.14 4.58 -20.39
C GLU A 112 -13.46 4.98 -18.93
N PHE A 113 -14.72 5.30 -18.64
CA PHE A 113 -15.16 5.59 -17.28
C PHE A 113 -14.99 4.39 -16.34
N VAL A 114 -15.32 3.18 -16.78
CA VAL A 114 -15.06 1.94 -16.02
C VAL A 114 -13.55 1.73 -15.83
N SER A 115 -12.73 2.04 -16.83
CA SER A 115 -11.25 1.98 -16.72
C SER A 115 -10.73 2.93 -15.64
N LEU A 116 -11.25 4.16 -15.59
CA LEU A 116 -10.94 5.15 -14.58
C LEU A 116 -11.32 4.64 -13.18
N GLN A 117 -12.53 4.09 -13.01
CA GLN A 117 -12.97 3.51 -11.73
C GLN A 117 -12.05 2.38 -11.25
N LYS A 118 -11.59 1.51 -12.15
CA LYS A 118 -10.63 0.44 -11.81
C LYS A 118 -9.29 1.00 -11.34
N ALA A 119 -8.77 2.04 -12.00
CA ALA A 119 -7.53 2.71 -11.59
C ALA A 119 -7.66 3.36 -10.20
N PHE A 120 -8.80 4.01 -9.93
CA PHE A 120 -9.11 4.54 -8.61
C PHE A 120 -9.27 3.45 -7.55
N LEU A 121 -9.92 2.33 -7.86
CA LEU A 121 -10.11 1.21 -6.93
C LEU A 121 -8.77 0.60 -6.49
N TRP A 122 -7.85 0.44 -7.43
CA TRP A 122 -6.50 -0.02 -7.15
C TRP A 122 -5.77 0.95 -6.21
N THR A 123 -5.79 2.24 -6.55
CA THR A 123 -5.14 3.28 -5.75
C THR A 123 -5.76 3.42 -4.35
N TYR A 124 -7.09 3.31 -4.26
CA TYR A 124 -7.82 3.34 -3.00
C TYR A 124 -7.42 2.19 -2.07
N SER A 125 -7.23 0.98 -2.62
CA SER A 125 -6.79 -0.18 -1.84
C SER A 125 -5.43 0.05 -1.18
N ASP A 126 -4.49 0.65 -1.94
CA ASP A 126 -3.17 1.02 -1.44
C ASP A 126 -3.26 2.10 -0.35
N ILE A 127 -4.01 3.18 -0.59
CA ILE A 127 -4.24 4.27 0.38
C ILE A 127 -4.87 3.74 1.66
N PHE A 128 -5.85 2.85 1.55
CA PHE A 128 -6.53 2.27 2.71
C PHE A 128 -5.56 1.53 3.63
N ILE A 129 -4.63 0.75 3.05
CA ILE A 129 -3.57 0.07 3.82
C ILE A 129 -2.65 1.11 4.49
N MET A 130 -2.25 2.16 3.78
CA MET A 130 -1.40 3.22 4.34
C MET A 130 -2.06 3.94 5.52
N ILE A 131 -3.35 4.28 5.40
CA ILE A 131 -4.10 4.95 6.47
C ILE A 131 -4.18 4.05 7.70
N ILE A 132 -4.53 2.77 7.53
CA ILE A 132 -4.57 1.80 8.64
C ILE A 132 -3.20 1.70 9.32
N GLY A 133 -2.12 1.59 8.54
CA GLY A 133 -0.75 1.55 9.06
C GLY A 133 -0.38 2.80 9.86
N VAL A 134 -0.69 3.99 9.34
CA VAL A 134 -0.43 5.27 10.01
C VAL A 134 -1.29 5.46 11.26
N SER A 135 -2.55 5.01 11.25
CA SER A 135 -3.43 5.09 12.41
C SER A 135 -2.99 4.14 13.52
N LEU A 136 -2.50 2.95 13.19
CA LEU A 136 -1.86 2.06 14.18
C LEU A 136 -0.54 2.65 14.68
N GLN A 137 0.32 3.16 13.78
CA GLN A 137 1.57 3.84 14.15
C GLN A 137 1.31 4.91 15.20
N TYR A 138 0.32 5.78 14.94
CA TYR A 138 -0.05 6.84 15.86
C TYR A 138 -0.34 6.33 17.27
N ARG A 139 -1.06 5.21 17.41
CA ARG A 139 -1.40 4.64 18.72
C ARG A 139 -0.21 3.95 19.41
N PHE A 140 0.62 3.23 18.67
CA PHE A 140 1.84 2.66 19.23
C PHE A 140 2.81 3.76 19.68
N HIS A 141 2.91 4.84 18.91
CA HIS A 141 3.73 5.99 19.29
C HIS A 141 3.29 6.61 20.64
N GLN A 142 1.98 6.69 20.91
CA GLN A 142 1.48 7.15 22.21
C GLN A 142 1.95 6.25 23.37
N ILE A 143 1.99 4.93 23.19
CA ILE A 143 2.55 4.02 24.19
C ILE A 143 4.05 4.24 24.33
N LYS A 144 4.77 4.39 23.21
CA LYS A 144 6.21 4.66 23.22
C LYS A 144 6.56 5.88 24.04
N GLU A 145 5.92 7.01 23.74
CA GLU A 145 6.13 8.27 24.46
C GLU A 145 5.78 8.14 25.95
N GLN A 146 4.70 7.42 26.26
CA GLN A 146 4.33 7.19 27.66
C GLN A 146 5.36 6.34 28.42
N VAL A 147 5.91 5.30 27.80
CA VAL A 147 6.99 4.48 28.38
C VAL A 147 8.24 5.33 28.60
N ASP A 148 8.62 6.13 27.61
CA ASP A 148 9.78 7.02 27.66
C ASP A 148 9.66 8.02 28.82
N ILE A 149 8.52 8.71 28.95
CA ILE A 149 8.23 9.63 30.07
C ILE A 149 8.33 8.91 31.42
N MET A 150 7.86 7.65 31.52
CA MET A 150 7.92 6.88 32.76
C MET A 150 9.35 6.49 33.15
N ILE A 151 10.21 6.23 32.17
CA ILE A 151 11.64 5.98 32.37
C ILE A 151 12.33 7.26 32.85
N GLU A 152 12.16 8.37 32.13
CA GLU A 152 12.76 9.66 32.48
C GLU A 152 12.33 10.16 33.87
N SER A 153 11.04 10.00 34.19
CA SER A 153 10.47 10.40 35.48
C SER A 153 10.75 9.39 36.60
N LYS A 154 11.50 8.32 36.31
CA LYS A 154 11.87 7.25 37.24
C LYS A 154 10.69 6.63 38.00
N ILE A 155 9.59 6.37 37.30
CA ILE A 155 8.35 5.87 37.90
C ILE A 155 8.53 4.41 38.35
N LYS A 156 8.49 4.17 39.67
CA LYS A 156 8.56 2.82 40.26
C LYS A 156 7.21 2.13 40.46
N ASN A 157 6.12 2.88 40.39
CA ASN A 157 4.80 2.37 40.73
C ASN A 157 4.32 1.31 39.72
N GLU A 158 4.20 0.07 40.19
CA GLU A 158 3.76 -1.08 39.37
C GLU A 158 2.38 -0.87 38.76
N ASN A 159 1.46 -0.18 39.44
CA ASN A 159 0.11 0.05 38.92
C ASN A 159 0.12 0.91 37.65
N THR A 160 1.07 1.85 37.55
CA THR A 160 1.23 2.70 36.36
C THR A 160 1.75 1.85 35.18
N TRP A 161 2.78 1.03 35.42
CA TRP A 161 3.31 0.08 34.42
C TRP A 161 2.27 -0.93 33.96
N LEU A 162 1.52 -1.51 34.91
CA LEU A 162 0.40 -2.41 34.62
C LEU A 162 -0.66 -1.74 33.74
N SER A 163 -0.98 -0.46 33.99
CA SER A 163 -1.97 0.27 33.19
C SER A 163 -1.50 0.45 31.74
N VAL A 164 -0.26 0.90 31.53
CA VAL A 164 0.30 1.10 30.18
C VAL A 164 0.44 -0.23 29.44
N ARG A 165 0.90 -1.29 30.14
CA ARG A 165 0.98 -2.63 29.57
C ARG A 165 -0.39 -3.17 29.14
N LYS A 166 -1.45 -2.92 29.92
CA LYS A 166 -2.83 -3.29 29.54
C LYS A 166 -3.28 -2.55 28.28
N ASP A 167 -2.96 -1.26 28.16
CA ASP A 167 -3.30 -0.47 26.97
C ASP A 167 -2.51 -0.95 25.74
N TYR A 168 -1.22 -1.27 25.89
CA TYR A 168 -0.43 -1.94 24.85
C TYR A 168 -1.06 -3.26 24.39
N LEU A 169 -1.48 -4.12 25.33
CA LEU A 169 -2.14 -5.39 24.99
C LEU A 169 -3.49 -5.21 24.27
N LEU A 170 -4.16 -4.08 24.48
CA LEU A 170 -5.34 -3.72 23.68
C LEU A 170 -4.96 -3.35 22.25
N LEU A 171 -3.86 -2.61 22.04
CA LEU A 171 -3.33 -2.31 20.71
C LEU A 171 -2.85 -3.56 19.97
N VAL A 172 -2.19 -4.49 20.66
CA VAL A 172 -1.81 -5.79 20.09
C VAL A 172 -3.06 -6.53 19.57
N ARG A 173 -4.12 -6.57 20.37
CA ARG A 173 -5.40 -7.19 19.96
C ARG A 173 -6.05 -6.45 18.79
N LEU A 174 -5.99 -5.12 18.77
CA LEU A 174 -6.49 -4.30 17.67
C LEU A 174 -5.71 -4.56 16.37
N CYS A 175 -4.38 -4.71 16.45
CA CYS A 175 -3.55 -5.05 15.29
C CYS A 175 -3.89 -6.45 14.75
N LYS A 176 -4.08 -7.44 15.62
CA LYS A 176 -4.56 -8.78 15.22
C LYS A 176 -5.93 -8.69 14.52
N LYS A 177 -6.87 -7.94 15.10
CA LYS A 177 -8.20 -7.74 14.51
C LYS A 177 -8.15 -7.00 13.17
N THR A 178 -7.21 -6.06 13.04
CA THR A 178 -6.91 -5.37 11.79
C THR A 178 -6.46 -6.38 10.73
N ASN A 179 -5.47 -7.22 11.04
CA ASN A 179 -5.01 -8.28 10.13
C ASN A 179 -6.15 -9.24 9.73
N ASP A 180 -7.01 -9.67 10.65
CA ASP A 180 -8.16 -10.53 10.32
C ASP A 180 -9.13 -9.89 9.31
N THR A 181 -9.22 -8.56 9.34
CA THR A 181 -10.13 -7.78 8.51
C THR A 181 -9.52 -7.43 7.17
N VAL A 182 -8.25 -6.98 7.13
CA VAL A 182 -7.64 -6.38 5.93
C VAL A 182 -6.55 -7.25 5.29
N SER A 183 -6.18 -8.39 5.87
CA SER A 183 -5.10 -9.26 5.34
C SER A 183 -5.28 -9.68 3.89
N THR A 184 -6.51 -9.99 3.46
CA THR A 184 -6.79 -10.34 2.06
C THR A 184 -6.54 -9.17 1.12
N LEU A 185 -6.90 -7.95 1.55
CA LEU A 185 -6.69 -6.73 0.79
C LEU A 185 -5.20 -6.40 0.67
N ILE A 186 -4.44 -6.58 1.76
CA ILE A 186 -2.98 -6.44 1.75
C ILE A 186 -2.37 -7.40 0.73
N LEU A 187 -2.74 -8.69 0.79
CA LEU A 187 -2.24 -9.68 -0.16
C LEU A 187 -2.56 -9.27 -1.61
N GLY A 188 -3.81 -8.93 -1.90
CA GLY A 188 -4.23 -8.51 -3.24
C GLY A 188 -3.51 -7.25 -3.73
N SER A 189 -3.36 -6.23 -2.88
CA SER A 189 -2.63 -4.99 -3.21
C SER A 189 -1.18 -5.30 -3.58
N PHE A 190 -0.46 -6.09 -2.77
CA PHE A 190 0.92 -6.45 -3.07
C PHE A 190 1.05 -7.30 -4.34
N THR A 191 0.17 -8.29 -4.54
CA THR A 191 0.17 -9.10 -5.77
C THR A 191 -0.02 -8.24 -7.02
N ILE A 192 -0.96 -7.29 -6.99
CA ILE A 192 -1.26 -6.43 -8.13
C ILE A 192 -0.10 -5.45 -8.36
N ASN A 193 0.42 -4.81 -7.31
CA ASN A 193 1.56 -3.91 -7.42
C ASN A 193 2.80 -4.64 -7.95
N MET A 194 3.11 -5.84 -7.46
CA MET A 194 4.21 -6.64 -7.98
C MET A 194 4.00 -7.05 -9.44
N TYR A 195 2.78 -7.48 -9.82
CA TYR A 195 2.48 -7.81 -11.21
C TYR A 195 2.77 -6.63 -12.15
N PHE A 196 2.31 -5.43 -11.80
CA PHE A 196 2.53 -4.25 -12.65
C PHE A 196 3.98 -3.80 -12.68
N VAL A 197 4.70 -3.87 -11.55
CA VAL A 197 6.14 -3.59 -11.50
C VAL A 197 6.91 -4.56 -12.38
N LEU A 198 6.66 -5.87 -12.27
CA LEU A 198 7.32 -6.90 -13.09
C LEU A 198 6.96 -6.75 -14.58
N LYS A 199 5.69 -6.43 -14.89
CA LYS A 199 5.26 -6.18 -16.27
C LYS A 199 5.97 -4.98 -16.88
N GLN A 200 6.09 -3.87 -16.13
CA GLN A 200 6.79 -2.69 -16.63
C GLN A 200 8.29 -2.96 -16.75
N MET A 201 8.90 -3.62 -15.77
CA MET A 201 10.31 -4.03 -15.85
C MET A 201 10.60 -4.95 -17.05
N PHE A 202 9.72 -5.92 -17.34
CA PHE A 202 9.86 -6.71 -18.57
C PHE A 202 9.77 -5.84 -19.83
N LYS A 203 8.88 -4.84 -19.83
CA LYS A 203 8.74 -3.88 -20.94
C LYS A 203 9.95 -2.96 -21.08
N SER A 204 10.68 -2.64 -20.01
CA SER A 204 11.91 -1.82 -20.12
C SER A 204 13.07 -2.54 -20.81
N LEU A 205 13.04 -3.87 -20.84
CA LEU A 205 14.03 -4.68 -21.58
C LEU A 205 13.78 -4.67 -23.09
N MET A 206 12.55 -4.38 -23.52
CA MET A 206 12.22 -4.28 -24.93
C MET A 206 12.60 -2.90 -25.48
N ARG A 207 13.01 -2.83 -26.75
CA ARG A 207 13.35 -1.57 -27.43
C ARG A 207 12.14 -0.63 -27.46
N ILE A 208 12.26 0.53 -26.80
CA ILE A 208 11.28 1.61 -26.89
C ILE A 208 11.74 2.60 -27.96
N GLU A 209 11.06 2.58 -29.11
CA GLU A 209 11.44 3.33 -30.31
C GLU A 209 11.36 4.85 -30.13
N ASN A 210 10.28 5.36 -29.55
CA ASN A 210 10.05 6.81 -29.41
C ASN A 210 10.57 7.37 -28.08
N THR A 211 11.30 8.49 -28.13
CA THR A 211 11.78 9.21 -26.93
C THR A 211 10.63 9.63 -26.01
N VAL A 212 9.51 10.10 -26.57
CA VAL A 212 8.32 10.49 -25.80
C VAL A 212 7.73 9.30 -25.04
N ASP A 213 7.63 8.14 -25.69
CA ASP A 213 7.16 6.91 -25.06
C ASP A 213 8.08 6.43 -23.96
N ARG A 214 9.39 6.59 -24.16
CA ARG A 214 10.40 6.25 -23.18
C ARG A 214 10.24 7.09 -21.92
N VAL A 215 10.06 8.40 -22.05
CA VAL A 215 9.85 9.31 -20.90
C VAL A 215 8.57 8.93 -20.15
N TYR A 216 7.45 8.72 -20.86
CA TYR A 216 6.20 8.34 -20.23
C TYR A 216 6.26 6.99 -19.53
N PHE A 217 6.95 6.03 -20.15
CA PHE A 217 7.16 4.71 -19.58
C PHE A 217 7.96 4.80 -18.27
N TYR A 218 9.13 5.44 -18.26
CA TYR A 218 9.94 5.55 -17.04
C TYR A 218 9.28 6.41 -15.96
N MET A 219 8.51 7.43 -16.35
CA MET A 219 7.68 8.18 -15.41
C MET A 219 6.69 7.23 -14.73
N SER A 220 5.79 6.57 -15.47
CA SER A 220 4.81 5.63 -14.89
C SER A 220 5.48 4.53 -14.05
N PHE A 221 6.62 4.01 -14.49
CA PHE A 221 7.35 3.01 -13.72
C PHE A 221 7.84 3.54 -12.37
N GLY A 222 8.46 4.73 -12.38
CA GLY A 222 8.84 5.43 -11.16
C GLY A 222 7.64 5.68 -10.25
N LEU A 223 6.49 6.08 -10.80
CA LEU A 223 5.26 6.30 -10.03
C LEU A 223 4.81 5.01 -9.32
N LEU A 224 4.80 3.87 -10.00
CA LEU A 224 4.43 2.59 -9.39
C LEU A 224 5.38 2.18 -8.26
N ILE A 225 6.69 2.33 -8.47
CA ILE A 225 7.71 2.01 -7.45
C ILE A 225 7.55 2.91 -6.22
N ILE A 226 7.36 4.22 -6.42
CA ILE A 226 7.12 5.19 -5.34
C ILE A 226 5.85 4.82 -4.56
N ARG A 227 4.76 4.49 -5.25
CA ARG A 227 3.50 4.11 -4.59
C ARG A 227 3.66 2.83 -3.77
N LEU A 228 4.28 1.80 -4.32
CA LEU A 228 4.58 0.55 -3.59
C LEU A 228 5.47 0.82 -2.38
N GLY A 229 6.49 1.69 -2.54
CA GLY A 229 7.34 2.16 -1.45
C GLY A 229 6.53 2.81 -0.33
N PHE A 230 5.57 3.70 -0.66
CA PHE A 230 4.67 4.28 0.33
C PHE A 230 3.78 3.25 1.02
N VAL A 231 3.25 2.24 0.31
CA VAL A 231 2.47 1.17 0.93
C VAL A 231 3.31 0.46 1.99
N ILE A 232 4.57 0.16 1.68
CA ILE A 232 5.48 -0.54 2.61
C ILE A 232 5.90 0.37 3.77
N ILE A 233 6.27 1.63 3.51
CA ILE A 233 6.69 2.58 4.55
C ILE A 233 5.56 2.81 5.55
N PHE A 234 4.36 3.13 5.08
CA PHE A 234 3.23 3.40 5.96
C PHE A 234 2.66 2.11 6.57
N GLY A 235 2.64 1.00 5.83
CA GLY A 235 2.19 -0.30 6.33
C GLY A 235 3.10 -0.92 7.38
N SER A 236 4.41 -0.65 7.32
CA SER A 236 5.40 -1.09 8.33
C SER A 236 5.55 -0.12 9.50
N ALA A 237 4.95 1.08 9.44
CA ALA A 237 5.18 2.12 10.44
C ALA A 237 4.81 1.70 11.86
N ALA A 238 3.74 0.91 12.03
CA ALA A 238 3.37 0.35 13.34
C ALA A 238 4.37 -0.68 13.88
N ASN A 239 5.01 -1.46 12.98
CA ASN A 239 6.05 -2.42 13.36
C ASN A 239 7.30 -1.69 13.87
N GLU A 240 7.64 -0.54 13.30
CA GLU A 240 8.79 0.25 13.75
C GLU A 240 8.56 0.82 15.16
N GLU A 241 7.39 1.40 15.45
CA GLU A 241 7.09 1.86 16.82
C GLU A 241 7.05 0.69 17.82
N TRP A 242 6.59 -0.50 17.40
CA TRP A 242 6.64 -1.69 18.24
C TRP A 242 8.08 -2.09 18.59
N LYS A 243 9.02 -2.06 17.63
CA LYS A 243 10.44 -2.32 17.89
C LYS A 243 11.03 -1.31 18.86
N ASP A 244 10.73 -0.02 18.66
CA ASP A 244 11.23 1.04 19.54
C ASP A 244 10.73 0.86 20.98
N ILE A 245 9.45 0.49 21.18
CA ILE A 245 8.90 0.19 22.51
C ILE A 245 9.69 -0.95 23.17
N GLY A 246 9.96 -2.03 22.43
CA GLY A 246 10.76 -3.16 22.94
C GLY A 246 12.16 -2.71 23.36
N PHE A 247 12.83 -1.90 22.52
CA PHE A 247 14.15 -1.35 22.83
C PHE A 247 14.15 -0.48 24.10
N LEU A 248 13.15 0.40 24.26
CA LEU A 248 13.01 1.23 25.44
C LEU A 248 12.79 0.39 26.70
N LEU A 249 11.95 -0.63 26.64
CA LEU A 249 11.69 -1.52 27.78
C LEU A 249 12.93 -2.29 28.21
N HIS A 250 13.77 -2.74 27.27
CA HIS A 250 15.06 -3.36 27.58
C HIS A 250 16.12 -2.38 28.12
N SER A 251 15.90 -1.08 27.93
CA SER A 251 16.79 -0.02 28.39
C SER A 251 16.36 0.58 29.74
N VAL A 252 15.35 0.00 30.40
CA VAL A 252 14.84 0.44 31.71
C VAL A 252 15.93 0.24 32.78
N PRO A 253 16.30 1.28 33.54
CA PRO A 253 17.30 1.17 34.61
C PRO A 253 16.84 0.26 35.76
N THR A 254 17.79 -0.47 36.36
CA THR A 254 17.53 -1.41 37.47
C THR A 254 16.84 -0.75 38.67
N GLU A 255 17.03 0.56 38.89
CA GLU A 255 16.43 1.27 40.03
C GLU A 255 14.91 1.40 39.96
N ILE A 256 14.34 1.35 38.75
CA ILE A 256 12.90 1.49 38.49
C ILE A 256 12.28 0.21 37.92
N HIS A 257 13.12 -0.80 37.67
CA HIS A 257 12.73 -2.11 37.20
C HIS A 257 11.80 -2.80 38.20
N ASN A 258 10.73 -3.41 37.70
CA ASN A 258 9.76 -4.14 38.50
C ASN A 258 9.15 -5.29 37.67
N VAL A 259 8.36 -6.13 38.34
CA VAL A 259 7.75 -7.34 37.74
C VAL A 259 6.84 -7.00 36.53
N GLU A 260 6.24 -5.82 36.50
CA GLU A 260 5.40 -5.40 35.38
C GLU A 260 6.21 -4.98 34.15
N VAL A 261 7.44 -4.51 34.33
CA VAL A 261 8.40 -4.26 33.22
C VAL A 261 8.80 -5.59 32.58
N ASP A 262 9.13 -6.62 33.36
CA ASP A 262 9.46 -7.95 32.84
C ASP A 262 8.31 -8.54 32.02
N LYS A 263 7.09 -8.50 32.57
CA LYS A 263 5.89 -8.94 31.84
C LYS A 263 5.63 -8.10 30.58
N PHE A 264 6.05 -6.83 30.56
CA PHE A 264 5.90 -6.00 29.38
C PHE A 264 6.90 -6.44 28.30
N ILE A 265 8.16 -6.65 28.67
CA ILE A 265 9.21 -7.18 27.80
C ILE A 265 8.75 -8.51 27.18
N ASP A 266 8.25 -9.45 27.99
CA ASP A 266 7.72 -10.73 27.50
C ASP A 266 6.61 -10.54 26.47
N ASN A 267 5.66 -9.63 26.76
CA ASN A 267 4.57 -9.33 25.83
C ASN A 267 5.04 -8.67 24.53
N THR A 268 6.18 -7.96 24.55
CA THR A 268 6.80 -7.39 23.34
C THR A 268 7.59 -8.40 22.52
N SER A 269 7.81 -9.62 23.02
CA SER A 269 8.52 -10.67 22.26
C SER A 269 7.74 -11.17 21.04
N PHE A 270 6.41 -10.98 21.03
CA PHE A 270 5.57 -11.32 19.88
C PHE A 270 5.56 -10.19 18.85
N GLU A 271 6.00 -10.49 17.62
CA GLU A 271 6.05 -9.50 16.54
C GLU A 271 4.67 -8.93 16.20
N ILE A 272 4.59 -7.59 16.19
CA ILE A 272 3.40 -6.84 15.80
C ILE A 272 3.66 -6.15 14.47
N ALA A 273 2.88 -6.55 13.46
CA ALA A 273 2.97 -5.97 12.13
C ALA A 273 1.72 -6.30 11.30
N LEU A 274 1.49 -5.49 10.26
CA LEU A 274 0.49 -5.81 9.25
C LEU A 274 1.00 -6.96 8.37
N SER A 275 0.10 -7.87 7.97
CA SER A 275 0.47 -9.04 7.18
C SER A 275 -0.52 -9.35 6.05
N GLY A 276 0.03 -9.86 4.95
CA GLY A 276 -0.73 -10.41 3.83
C GLY A 276 -1.05 -11.87 4.08
N LYS A 277 -2.15 -12.17 4.80
CA LYS A 277 -2.59 -13.54 5.13
C LYS A 277 -1.52 -14.42 5.78
N GLN A 278 -0.59 -13.81 6.53
CA GLN A 278 0.58 -14.48 7.12
C GLN A 278 1.59 -15.05 6.10
N PHE A 279 1.39 -14.90 4.78
CA PHE A 279 2.41 -15.24 3.77
C PHE A 279 3.63 -14.34 3.89
N PHE A 280 3.40 -13.06 4.20
CA PHE A 280 4.45 -12.09 4.45
C PHE A 280 3.98 -11.04 5.46
N VAL A 281 4.96 -10.41 6.08
CA VAL A 281 4.79 -9.31 7.02
C VAL A 281 5.33 -8.03 6.38
N ILE A 282 4.60 -6.93 6.53
CA ILE A 282 5.04 -5.63 6.01
C ILE A 282 6.09 -5.05 6.97
N LYS A 283 7.36 -5.14 6.57
CA LYS A 283 8.52 -4.59 7.26
C LYS A 283 9.26 -3.63 6.33
N ARG A 284 10.07 -2.70 6.85
CA ARG A 284 10.81 -1.74 6.01
C ARG A 284 11.80 -2.41 5.05
N ASP A 285 12.42 -3.52 5.47
CA ASP A 285 13.35 -4.32 4.66
C ASP A 285 12.65 -5.05 3.50
N LEU A 286 11.31 -5.14 3.49
CA LEU A 286 10.56 -5.72 2.39
C LEU A 286 10.79 -4.95 1.07
N ILE A 287 11.04 -3.64 1.13
CA ILE A 287 11.41 -2.84 -0.06
C ILE A 287 12.68 -3.40 -0.69
N LEU A 288 13.71 -3.66 0.12
CA LEU A 288 14.99 -4.18 -0.36
C LEU A 288 14.86 -5.61 -0.88
N LYS A 289 14.05 -6.45 -0.22
CA LYS A 289 13.78 -7.82 -0.69
C LYS A 289 13.08 -7.82 -2.05
N ILE A 290 12.07 -6.97 -2.22
CA ILE A 290 11.35 -6.84 -3.49
C ILE A 290 12.30 -6.29 -4.57
N ALA A 291 13.05 -5.23 -4.28
CA ALA A 291 14.01 -4.66 -5.21
C ALA A 291 15.08 -5.67 -5.65
N GLY A 292 15.68 -6.39 -4.68
CA GLY A 292 16.67 -7.43 -4.95
C GLY A 292 16.10 -8.55 -5.82
N THR A 293 14.89 -9.02 -5.52
CA THR A 293 14.21 -10.06 -6.31
C THR A 293 13.95 -9.60 -7.75
N ILE A 294 13.52 -8.35 -7.92
CA ILE A 294 13.28 -7.74 -9.25
C ILE A 294 14.60 -7.69 -10.04
N VAL A 295 15.69 -7.21 -9.43
CA VAL A 295 17.00 -7.17 -10.09
C VAL A 295 17.53 -8.57 -10.41
N THR A 296 17.36 -9.54 -9.51
CA THR A 296 17.74 -10.93 -9.80
C THR A 296 16.96 -11.49 -10.98
N TYR A 297 15.64 -11.27 -11.03
CA TYR A 297 14.81 -11.67 -12.15
C TYR A 297 15.26 -11.01 -13.46
N GLU A 298 15.61 -9.72 -13.42
CA GLU A 298 16.14 -8.99 -14.57
C GLU A 298 17.46 -9.60 -15.09
N LEU A 299 18.42 -9.84 -14.19
CA LEU A 299 19.71 -10.44 -14.55
C LEU A 299 19.53 -11.82 -15.20
N VAL A 300 18.61 -12.63 -14.66
CA VAL A 300 18.29 -13.95 -15.22
C VAL A 300 17.69 -13.82 -16.62
N ILE A 301 16.74 -12.89 -16.84
CA ILE A 301 16.16 -12.68 -18.18
C ILE A 301 17.24 -12.22 -19.17
N ILE A 302 18.09 -11.27 -18.78
CA ILE A 302 19.16 -10.78 -19.65
C ILE A 302 20.10 -11.93 -20.05
N GLN A 303 20.47 -12.78 -19.09
CA GLN A 303 21.30 -13.96 -19.35
C GLN A 303 20.62 -14.95 -20.32
N LEU A 304 19.33 -15.22 -20.14
CA LEU A 304 18.59 -16.15 -20.99
C LEU A 304 18.35 -15.60 -22.41
N ASN A 305 18.16 -14.29 -22.54
CA ASN A 305 17.89 -13.62 -23.81
C ASN A 305 19.15 -13.02 -24.46
N THR A 306 20.35 -13.39 -23.98
CA THR A 306 21.62 -12.87 -24.52
C THR A 306 21.80 -13.22 -26.00
N ASP A 307 21.22 -14.33 -26.47
CA ASP A 307 21.28 -14.74 -27.88
C ASP A 307 20.26 -13.97 -28.76
N GLU A 308 19.08 -13.62 -28.24
CA GLU A 308 18.11 -12.78 -28.95
C GLU A 308 18.54 -11.29 -28.98
N LEU A 309 19.11 -10.78 -27.88
CA LEU A 309 19.59 -9.39 -27.76
C LEU A 309 20.83 -9.09 -28.62
N LYS A 310 21.62 -10.10 -29.02
CA LYS A 310 22.74 -9.95 -29.97
C LYS A 310 22.31 -9.96 -31.43
N SER A 311 21.07 -10.35 -31.72
CA SER A 311 20.53 -10.51 -33.09
C SER A 311 19.62 -9.37 -33.55
N ALA A 312 19.46 -8.33 -32.72
CA ALA A 312 18.67 -7.11 -32.98
C ALA A 312 19.54 -5.85 -32.94
#